data_AF-A0A3A0C3W4-F1
#
_entry.id   AF-A0A3A0C3W4-F1
#
_cell.length_a   1.000
_cell.length_b   1.000
_cell.length_c   1.000
_cell.angle_alpha   90.00
_cell.angle_beta   90.00
_cell.angle_gamma   90.00
#
_symmetry.space_group_name_H-M   'P 1'
#
loop_
_entity.id
_entity.type
_entity.pdbx_description
1 polymer ?
#
loop_
_entity_poly.entity_id
_entity_poly.type
_entity_poly.pdbx_seq_one_letter_code
_entity_poly.pdbx_strand_id
1 'polypeptide(L)'
;MNHLAILLASAVASLWLITPPAGYAGALQNKMKACNAEADAQGLYGEGKRDERRAFMKACLSAKPAKAAAAPQEKMKVCNKEAKAKQLAGDERKKFMNMCLAG
;
A
#
# COMPACT_ATOMS: atom_id res chain seq x y z
N MET A 1 16.06 59.65 1.32
CA MET A 1 16.86 60.09 2.48
C MET A 1 16.37 59.31 3.69
N ASN A 2 16.82 58.07 3.93
CA ASN A 2 18.14 57.61 4.36
C ASN A 2 18.21 57.40 5.89
N HIS A 3 17.97 56.17 6.33
CA HIS A 3 18.64 55.46 7.44
C HIS A 3 18.40 53.96 7.16
N LEU A 4 19.17 53.33 6.27
CA LEU A 4 20.52 52.80 6.46
C LEU A 4 20.60 51.74 7.59
N ALA A 5 20.82 50.51 7.12
CA ALA A 5 21.06 49.22 7.77
C ALA A 5 21.85 49.20 9.08
N ILE A 6 21.49 48.28 10.00
CA ILE A 6 22.45 47.53 10.85
C ILE A 6 21.96 46.08 11.01
N LEU A 7 22.81 45.17 10.54
CA LEU A 7 22.83 43.73 10.73
C LEU A 7 23.07 43.39 12.22
N LEU A 8 22.54 42.27 12.74
CA LEU A 8 23.28 41.29 13.58
C LEU A 8 22.36 40.18 14.16
N ALA A 9 22.63 38.97 13.68
CA ALA A 9 22.58 37.65 14.31
C ALA A 9 21.80 37.42 15.63
N SER A 10 20.91 36.42 15.61
CA SER A 10 20.65 35.40 16.66
C SER A 10 19.66 34.38 16.07
N ALA A 11 20.12 33.29 15.46
CA ALA A 11 20.30 31.98 16.09
C ALA A 11 19.00 31.30 16.58
N VAL A 12 18.90 30.01 16.27
CA VAL A 12 17.97 28.99 16.79
C VAL A 12 16.61 28.85 16.09
N ALA A 13 16.64 28.15 14.96
CA ALA A 13 15.56 27.22 14.62
C ALA A 13 16.18 25.94 14.06
N SER A 14 16.82 25.15 14.93
CA SER A 14 17.18 23.77 14.66
C SER A 14 15.90 22.93 14.59
N LEU A 15 15.14 23.09 13.50
CA LEU A 15 14.05 22.21 13.16
C LEU A 15 14.69 20.90 12.70
N TRP A 16 14.86 19.99 13.65
CA TRP A 16 15.11 18.58 13.35
C TRP A 16 13.98 18.09 12.45
N LEU A 17 14.25 18.02 11.15
CA LEU A 17 13.48 17.21 10.23
C LEU A 17 13.69 15.76 10.68
N ILE A 18 12.80 15.29 11.56
CA ILE A 18 12.57 13.86 11.74
C ILE A 18 11.94 13.40 10.43
N THR A 19 12.79 13.12 9.44
CA THR A 19 12.41 12.43 8.21
C THR A 19 11.93 11.05 8.65
N PRO A 20 10.63 10.73 8.55
CA PRO A 20 10.20 9.38 8.85
C PRO A 20 10.94 8.41 7.91
N PRO A 21 11.40 7.25 8.40
CA PRO A 21 12.12 6.30 7.57
C PRO A 21 11.26 5.92 6.35
N ALA A 22 11.77 6.22 5.16
CA ALA A 22 11.10 6.10 3.87
C ALA A 22 10.77 4.67 3.41
N GLY A 23 10.85 3.67 4.32
CA GLY A 23 10.66 2.26 3.98
C GLY A 23 9.23 1.76 4.14
N TYR A 24 8.46 2.29 5.09
CA TYR A 24 7.17 1.69 5.46
C TYR A 24 5.97 2.25 4.66
N ALA A 25 6.05 3.52 4.27
CA ALA A 25 4.99 4.18 3.49
C ALA A 25 4.89 3.63 2.05
N GLY A 26 6.00 3.20 1.44
CA GLY A 26 6.04 2.73 0.05
C GLY A 26 5.27 1.43 -0.18
N ALA A 27 5.35 0.47 0.75
CA ALA A 27 4.66 -0.81 0.62
C ALA A 27 3.13 -0.65 0.64
N LEU A 28 2.60 0.19 1.54
CA LEU A 28 1.17 0.47 1.62
C LEU A 28 0.67 1.27 0.40
N GLN A 29 1.47 2.23 -0.09
CA GLN A 29 1.14 3.00 -1.28
C GLN A 29 1.11 2.13 -2.55
N ASN A 30 2.09 1.23 -2.72
CA ASN A 30 2.14 0.30 -3.85
C ASN A 30 0.94 -0.66 -3.83
N LYS A 31 0.56 -1.13 -2.64
CA LYS A 31 -0.64 -1.95 -2.45
C LYS A 31 -1.92 -1.22 -2.84
N MET A 32 -2.08 0.04 -2.42
CA MET A 32 -3.24 0.85 -2.82
C MET A 32 -3.33 1.00 -4.35
N LYS A 33 -2.21 1.24 -5.03
CA LYS A 33 -2.17 1.34 -6.50
C LYS A 33 -2.56 0.03 -7.17
N ALA A 34 -1.99 -1.09 -6.71
CA ALA A 34 -2.31 -2.42 -7.24
C ALA A 34 -3.79 -2.79 -7.04
N CYS A 35 -4.32 -2.54 -5.84
CA CYS A 35 -5.75 -2.75 -5.57
C CYS A 35 -6.61 -1.88 -6.51
N ASN A 36 -6.26 -0.62 -6.78
CA ASN A 36 -7.07 0.21 -7.68
C ASN A 36 -7.04 -0.33 -9.12
N ALA A 37 -5.87 -0.74 -9.61
CA ALA A 37 -5.74 -1.33 -10.94
C ALA A 37 -6.55 -2.62 -11.09
N GLU A 38 -6.58 -3.49 -10.08
CA GLU A 38 -7.42 -4.70 -10.10
C GLU A 38 -8.92 -4.40 -10.02
N ALA A 39 -9.32 -3.35 -9.29
CA ALA A 39 -10.70 -2.92 -9.25
C ALA A 39 -11.16 -2.45 -10.64
N ASP A 40 -10.33 -1.68 -11.33
CA ASP A 40 -10.62 -1.17 -12.67
C ASP A 40 -10.62 -2.31 -13.71
N ALA A 41 -9.69 -3.27 -13.60
CA ALA A 41 -9.66 -4.46 -14.45
C ALA A 41 -10.88 -5.38 -14.26
N GLN A 42 -11.46 -5.40 -13.05
CA GLN A 42 -12.74 -6.07 -12.78
C GLN A 42 -13.96 -5.23 -13.19
N GLY A 43 -13.72 -4.06 -13.78
CA GLY A 43 -14.76 -3.16 -14.20
C GLY A 43 -15.55 -2.56 -13.05
N LEU A 44 -14.98 -2.48 -11.83
CA LEU A 44 -15.62 -1.94 -10.63
C LEU A 44 -15.58 -0.41 -10.61
N TYR A 45 -16.06 0.22 -11.68
CA TYR A 45 -16.15 1.68 -11.83
C TYR A 45 -17.57 2.12 -12.20
N GLY A 46 -17.91 3.37 -11.91
CA GLY A 46 -19.25 3.94 -12.17
C GLY A 46 -20.20 3.88 -10.98
N GLU A 47 -21.32 4.60 -11.10
CA GLU A 47 -22.21 4.93 -9.98
C GLU A 47 -22.87 3.71 -9.33
N GLY A 48 -23.15 2.66 -10.13
CA GLY A 48 -23.75 1.40 -9.69
C GLY A 48 -22.76 0.31 -9.25
N LYS A 49 -21.46 0.61 -9.16
CA LYS A 49 -20.42 -0.37 -8.73
C LYS A 49 -19.63 0.08 -7.50
N ARG A 50 -20.09 1.12 -6.82
CA ARG A 50 -19.38 1.77 -5.71
C ARG A 50 -19.26 0.84 -4.50
N ASP A 51 -20.31 0.08 -4.20
CA ASP A 51 -20.32 -0.83 -3.07
C ASP A 51 -19.43 -2.06 -3.30
N GLU A 52 -19.46 -2.62 -4.51
CA GLU A 52 -18.57 -3.71 -4.93
C GLU A 52 -17.11 -3.26 -4.95
N ARG A 53 -16.84 -2.06 -5.47
CA ARG A 53 -15.50 -1.46 -5.45
C ARG A 53 -15.00 -1.27 -4.02
N ARG A 54 -15.87 -0.78 -3.12
CA ARG A 54 -15.55 -0.59 -1.70
C ARG A 54 -15.30 -1.93 -0.99
N ALA A 55 -16.13 -2.95 -1.24
CA ALA A 55 -15.96 -4.28 -0.69
C ALA A 55 -14.64 -4.91 -1.18
N PHE A 56 -14.35 -4.78 -2.47
CA PHE A 56 -13.10 -5.22 -3.08
C PHE A 56 -11.88 -4.49 -2.49
N MET A 57 -11.92 -3.16 -2.40
CA MET A 57 -10.89 -2.34 -1.75
C MET A 57 -10.64 -2.78 -0.32
N LYS A 58 -11.72 -2.96 0.47
CA LYS A 58 -11.61 -3.41 1.85
C LYS A 58 -10.94 -4.78 1.92
N ALA A 59 -11.34 -5.73 1.09
CA ALA A 59 -10.71 -7.05 1.04
C ALA A 59 -9.22 -6.97 0.65
N CYS A 60 -8.91 -6.23 -0.42
CA CYS A 60 -7.55 -6.06 -0.94
C CYS A 60 -6.61 -5.40 0.06
N LEU A 61 -7.06 -4.32 0.71
CA LEU A 61 -6.28 -3.58 1.70
C LEU A 61 -6.20 -4.29 3.05
N SER A 62 -7.19 -5.11 3.41
CA SER A 62 -7.19 -5.88 4.66
C SER A 62 -6.36 -7.17 4.59
N ALA A 63 -5.94 -7.58 3.38
CA ALA A 63 -4.98 -8.66 3.25
C ALA A 63 -3.71 -8.27 4.02
N LYS A 64 -3.32 -9.08 5.01
CA LYS A 64 -2.12 -8.79 5.78
C LYS A 64 -0.93 -8.67 4.81
N PRO A 65 -0.08 -7.65 4.92
CA PRO A 65 1.22 -7.72 4.26
C PRO A 65 1.86 -9.03 4.73
N ALA A 66 2.20 -9.90 3.79
CA ALA A 66 3.04 -11.05 4.11
C ALA A 66 4.25 -10.45 4.83
N LYS A 67 4.53 -10.92 6.06
CA LYS A 67 5.63 -10.41 6.89
C LYS A 67 6.82 -10.16 5.97
N ALA A 68 7.46 -9.00 6.07
CA ALA A 68 8.55 -8.51 5.21
C ALA A 68 9.84 -9.37 5.26
N ALA A 69 9.72 -10.67 5.45
CA ALA A 69 10.78 -11.64 5.51
C ALA A 69 10.50 -12.73 4.48
N ALA A 70 11.07 -12.51 3.29
CA ALA A 70 11.80 -13.49 2.48
C ALA A 70 11.55 -13.29 0.98
N ALA A 71 12.50 -13.76 0.19
CA ALA A 71 12.51 -13.71 -1.26
C ALA A 71 11.13 -14.00 -1.89
N PRO A 72 10.84 -13.49 -3.10
CA PRO A 72 9.57 -13.71 -3.80
C PRO A 72 9.03 -15.16 -3.76
N GLN A 73 9.92 -16.15 -3.76
CA GLN A 73 9.59 -17.57 -3.58
C GLN A 73 8.92 -17.91 -2.23
N GLU A 74 9.40 -17.36 -1.12
CA GLU A 74 8.82 -17.64 0.21
C GLU A 74 7.45 -16.99 0.35
N LYS A 75 7.26 -15.78 -0.19
CA LYS A 75 5.96 -15.13 -0.26
C LYS A 75 4.95 -15.99 -1.03
N MET A 76 5.34 -16.53 -2.17
CA MET A 76 4.52 -17.46 -2.94
C MET A 76 4.16 -18.72 -2.15
N LYS A 77 5.10 -19.30 -1.39
CA LYS A 77 4.83 -20.47 -0.53
C LYS A 77 3.81 -20.13 0.56
N VAL A 78 3.93 -18.98 1.21
CA VAL A 78 2.97 -18.50 2.22
C VAL A 78 1.59 -18.32 1.58
N CYS A 79 1.49 -17.60 0.46
CA CYS A 79 0.23 -17.41 -0.25
C CYS A 79 -0.43 -18.74 -0.67
N ASN A 80 0.36 -19.71 -1.14
CA ASN A 80 -0.17 -21.04 -1.48
C ASN A 80 -0.64 -21.82 -0.25
N LYS A 81 0.06 -21.74 0.88
CA LYS A 81 -0.39 -22.35 2.15
C LYS A 81 -1.69 -21.73 2.62
N GLU A 82 -1.81 -20.41 2.60
CA GLU A 82 -3.04 -19.72 3.02
C GLU A 82 -4.21 -20.01 2.09
N ALA A 83 -3.99 -20.06 0.77
CA ALA A 83 -5.01 -20.44 -0.19
C ALA A 83 -5.53 -21.86 0.05
N LYS A 84 -4.64 -22.82 0.34
CA LYS A 84 -4.99 -24.20 0.70
C LYS A 84 -5.73 -24.28 2.02
N ALA A 85 -5.28 -23.55 3.04
CA ALA A 85 -5.94 -23.51 4.35
C ALA A 85 -7.36 -22.94 4.27
N LYS A 86 -7.58 -22.00 3.35
CA LYS A 86 -8.89 -21.43 3.01
C LYS A 86 -9.70 -22.27 2.00
N GLN A 87 -9.16 -23.42 1.58
CA GLN A 87 -9.77 -24.31 0.57
C GLN A 87 -10.18 -23.58 -0.73
N LEU A 88 -9.44 -22.53 -1.11
CA LEU A 88 -9.75 -21.75 -2.30
C LEU A 88 -9.36 -22.55 -3.54
N ALA A 89 -10.27 -22.65 -4.50
CA ALA A 89 -10.07 -23.27 -5.80
C ALA A 89 -10.49 -22.34 -6.94
N GLY A 90 -10.22 -22.74 -8.18
CA GLY A 90 -10.66 -22.00 -9.37
C GLY A 90 -10.30 -20.51 -9.36
N ASP A 91 -11.27 -19.66 -9.72
CA ASP A 91 -11.08 -18.22 -9.80
C ASP A 91 -10.90 -17.55 -8.44
N GLU A 92 -11.46 -18.12 -7.37
CA GLU A 92 -11.30 -17.61 -6.00
C GLU A 92 -9.84 -17.73 -5.55
N ARG A 93 -9.19 -18.86 -5.86
CA ARG A 93 -7.76 -19.04 -5.61
C ARG A 93 -6.91 -18.05 -6.39
N LYS A 94 -7.22 -17.82 -7.67
CA LYS A 94 -6.48 -16.85 -8.51
C LYS A 94 -6.57 -15.44 -7.95
N LYS A 95 -7.79 -14.98 -7.60
CA LYS A 95 -8.02 -13.66 -7.00
C LYS A 95 -7.24 -13.51 -5.69
N PHE A 96 -7.30 -14.51 -4.81
CA PHE A 96 -6.54 -14.50 -3.57
C PHE A 96 -5.03 -14.46 -3.81
N MET A 97 -4.53 -15.21 -4.78
CA MET A 97 -3.10 -15.27 -5.08
C MET A 97 -2.58 -13.92 -5.60
N ASN A 98 -3.29 -13.28 -6.54
CA ASN A 98 -2.93 -11.95 -7.04
C ASN A 98 -2.84 -10.94 -5.90
N MET A 99 -3.88 -10.90 -5.06
CA MET A 99 -3.93 -10.02 -3.90
C MET A 99 -2.81 -10.30 -2.89
N CYS A 100 -2.53 -11.57 -2.60
CA CYS A 100 -1.48 -11.97 -1.66
C CYS A 100 -0.09 -11.61 -2.17
N LEU A 101 0.14 -11.78 -3.47
CA LEU A 101 1.42 -11.49 -4.14
C LEU A 101 1.64 -10.01 -4.46
N ALA A 102 0.60 -9.18 -4.45
CA ALA A 102 0.70 -7.73 -4.68
C ALA A 102 1.31 -6.92 -3.52
N GLY A 103 1.47 -7.55 -2.34
CA GLY A 103 2.02 -6.92 -1.12
C GLY A 103 3.53 -6.73 -1.01
#